data_AF-A0A238JZ15-F1
#
_entry.id   AF-A0A238JZ15-F1
#
_cell.length_a   1.000
_cell.length_b   1.000
_cell.length_c   1.000
_cell.angle_alpha   90.00
_cell.angle_beta   90.00
_cell.angle_gamma   90.00
#
_symmetry.space_group_name_H-M   'P 1'
#
loop_
_entity.id
_entity.type
_entity.pdbx_description
1 polymer ?
#
loop_
_entity_poly.entity_id
_entity_poly.type
_entity_poly.pdbx_seq_one_letter_code
_entity_poly.pdbx_strand_id
1 'polypeptide(L)'
;MEIRQITPRYFVSPQITVEDVPAIVAAGFVKVICNRPNVEVPAAMQSEVIGQAVRDAGLEFEVLELTHQTMTPENVARQRDLAESCEGPVLAYCASGTRCSVVWALGQCDTMSPDEILEATAKAGYALDGLRPALVQMRAANT
;
A
#
# COMPACT_ATOMS: atom_id res chain seq x y z
N MET A 1 -11.27 -10.01 0.94
CA MET A 1 -10.75 -8.64 1.09
C MET A 1 -11.31 -7.91 2.31
N GLU A 2 -10.55 -6.98 2.89
CA GLU A 2 -11.02 -5.99 3.88
C GLU A 2 -10.35 -4.63 3.58
N ILE A 3 -11.11 -3.66 3.05
CA ILE A 3 -10.58 -2.36 2.65
C ILE A 3 -10.50 -1.45 3.87
N ARG A 4 -9.30 -0.93 4.15
CA ARG A 4 -9.04 0.01 5.25
C ARG A 4 -8.45 1.30 4.71
N GLN A 5 -9.07 2.42 5.06
CA GLN A 5 -8.68 3.74 4.59
C GLN A 5 -7.56 4.32 5.47
N ILE A 6 -6.40 4.62 4.87
CA ILE A 6 -5.34 5.38 5.54
C ILE A 6 -5.56 6.88 5.28
N THR A 7 -5.80 7.24 4.02
CA THR A 7 -6.20 8.59 3.59
C THR A 7 -7.29 8.49 2.53
N PRO A 8 -7.98 9.59 2.16
CA PRO A 8 -8.95 9.56 1.05
C PRO A 8 -8.36 9.14 -0.31
N ARG A 9 -7.02 9.08 -0.43
CA ARG A 9 -6.30 8.72 -1.67
C ARG A 9 -5.58 7.37 -1.58
N TYR A 10 -5.36 6.83 -0.38
CA TYR A 10 -4.58 5.62 -0.18
C TYR A 10 -5.26 4.68 0.81
N PHE A 11 -5.59 3.50 0.30
CA PHE A 11 -6.28 2.43 1.02
C PHE A 11 -5.41 1.19 1.02
N VAL A 12 -5.60 0.37 2.05
CA VAL A 12 -4.89 -0.90 2.18
C VAL A 12 -5.85 -2.06 2.39
N SER A 13 -5.41 -3.26 2.04
CA SER A 13 -6.15 -4.50 2.33
C SER A 13 -5.19 -5.65 2.67
N PRO A 14 -5.63 -6.64 3.46
CA PRO A 14 -5.12 -7.99 3.39
C PRO A 14 -5.20 -8.57 1.96
N GLN A 15 -4.72 -9.80 1.78
CA GLN A 15 -4.72 -10.47 0.48
C GLN A 15 -6.08 -10.35 -0.22
N ILE A 16 -6.05 -9.93 -1.48
CA ILE A 16 -7.21 -9.90 -2.37
C ILE A 16 -7.20 -11.12 -3.29
N THR A 17 -8.35 -11.42 -3.89
CA THR A 17 -8.47 -12.44 -4.96
C THR A 17 -9.09 -11.83 -6.21
N VAL A 18 -9.18 -12.62 -7.28
CA VAL A 18 -9.83 -12.20 -8.54
C VAL A 18 -11.31 -11.87 -8.30
N GLU A 19 -11.97 -12.60 -7.40
CA GLU A 19 -13.39 -12.40 -7.04
C GLU A 19 -13.64 -11.07 -6.33
N ASP A 20 -12.62 -10.45 -5.73
CA ASP A 20 -12.73 -9.15 -5.08
C ASP A 20 -12.74 -7.98 -6.10
N VAL A 21 -12.27 -8.19 -7.34
CA VAL A 21 -12.10 -7.12 -8.36
C VAL A 21 -13.38 -6.35 -8.66
N PRO A 22 -14.57 -6.95 -8.82
CA PRO A 22 -15.81 -6.20 -9.02
C PRO A 22 -16.12 -5.23 -7.87
N ALA A 23 -15.82 -5.62 -6.62
CA ALA A 23 -16.01 -4.75 -5.47
C ALA A 23 -14.96 -3.62 -5.41
N ILE A 24 -13.73 -3.87 -5.87
CA ILE A 24 -12.69 -2.85 -6.02
C ILE A 24 -13.12 -1.79 -7.04
N VAL A 25 -13.66 -2.21 -8.19
CA VAL A 25 -14.22 -1.30 -9.21
C VAL A 25 -15.38 -0.48 -8.63
N ALA A 26 -16.32 -1.15 -7.95
CA ALA A 26 -17.49 -0.49 -7.37
C ALA A 26 -17.12 0.54 -6.28
N ALA A 27 -15.98 0.35 -5.60
CA ALA A 27 -15.45 1.30 -4.62
C ALA A 27 -14.76 2.52 -5.27
N GLY A 28 -14.62 2.55 -6.60
CA GLY A 28 -14.07 3.68 -7.34
C GLY A 28 -12.55 3.79 -7.34
N PHE A 29 -11.83 2.70 -7.01
CA PHE A 29 -10.37 2.65 -7.15
C PHE A 29 -9.94 2.78 -8.60
N VAL A 30 -8.84 3.49 -8.83
CA VAL A 30 -8.25 3.66 -10.17
C VAL A 30 -7.01 2.78 -10.37
N LYS A 31 -6.38 2.37 -9.26
CA LYS A 31 -5.14 1.59 -9.26
C LYS A 31 -5.09 0.61 -8.10
N VAL A 32 -4.51 -0.56 -8.35
CA VAL A 32 -4.18 -1.56 -7.33
C VAL A 32 -2.67 -1.79 -7.31
N ILE A 33 -2.07 -1.86 -6.11
CA ILE A 33 -0.64 -2.13 -5.93
C ILE A 33 -0.46 -3.42 -5.13
N CYS A 34 0.25 -4.40 -5.69
CA CYS A 34 0.65 -5.61 -4.97
C CYS A 34 1.97 -5.38 -4.24
N ASN A 35 1.93 -5.40 -2.90
CA ASN A 35 3.11 -5.37 -2.05
C ASN A 35 3.48 -6.74 -1.45
N ARG A 36 2.93 -7.83 -2.00
CA ARG A 36 3.22 -9.20 -1.57
C ARG A 36 4.08 -9.93 -2.60
N PRO A 37 5.22 -10.52 -2.18
CA PRO A 37 5.99 -11.39 -3.04
C PRO A 37 5.22 -12.62 -3.51
N ASN A 38 5.35 -12.96 -4.80
CA ASN A 38 4.71 -14.14 -5.39
C ASN A 38 5.17 -15.46 -4.75
N VAL A 39 6.40 -15.50 -4.23
CA VAL A 39 6.94 -16.63 -3.49
C VAL A 39 6.16 -16.96 -2.21
N GLU A 40 5.37 -16.03 -1.67
CA GLU A 40 4.55 -16.25 -0.47
C GLU A 40 3.17 -16.85 -0.75
N VAL A 41 2.78 -17.06 -2.01
CA VAL A 41 1.40 -17.41 -2.41
C VAL A 41 1.35 -18.51 -3.48
N PRO A 42 0.26 -19.31 -3.52
CA PRO A 42 0.05 -20.25 -4.61
C PRO A 42 -0.16 -19.52 -5.94
N ALA A 43 0.06 -20.22 -7.06
CA ALA A 43 -0.05 -19.65 -8.42
C ALA A 43 -1.37 -18.91 -8.67
N ALA A 44 -2.49 -19.42 -8.17
CA ALA A 44 -3.82 -18.80 -8.31
C ALA A 44 -3.95 -17.42 -7.62
N MET A 45 -3.05 -17.08 -6.69
CA MET A 45 -3.03 -15.81 -5.96
C MET A 45 -1.83 -14.93 -6.32
N GLN A 46 -1.03 -15.33 -7.31
CA GLN A 46 0.11 -14.53 -7.76
C GLN A 46 -0.36 -13.25 -8.43
N SER A 47 0.49 -12.23 -8.36
CA SER A 47 0.24 -10.88 -8.85
C SER A 47 -0.17 -10.84 -10.32
N GLU A 48 0.32 -11.75 -11.16
CA GLU A 48 -0.05 -11.78 -12.57
C GLU A 48 -1.51 -12.19 -12.78
N VAL A 49 -2.00 -13.19 -12.04
CA VAL A 49 -3.39 -13.66 -12.12
C VAL A 49 -4.36 -12.57 -11.66
N ILE A 50 -4.07 -11.95 -10.51
CA ILE A 50 -4.88 -10.86 -9.97
C ILE A 50 -4.77 -9.62 -10.86
N GLY A 51 -3.55 -9.30 -11.31
CA GLY A 51 -3.26 -8.13 -12.12
C GLY A 51 -3.94 -8.16 -13.48
N GLN A 52 -4.03 -9.33 -14.11
CA GLN A 52 -4.79 -9.48 -15.35
C GLN A 52 -6.27 -9.15 -15.12
N ALA A 53 -6.90 -9.70 -14.08
CA ALA A 53 -8.29 -9.40 -13.77
C ALA A 53 -8.55 -7.92 -13.45
N VAL A 54 -7.64 -7.26 -12.73
CA VAL A 54 -7.72 -5.82 -12.45
C VAL A 54 -7.63 -4.99 -13.73
N ARG A 55 -6.70 -5.33 -14.63
CA ARG A 55 -6.54 -4.63 -15.92
C ARG A 55 -7.72 -4.85 -16.86
N ASP A 56 -8.24 -6.08 -16.93
CA ASP A 56 -9.43 -6.40 -17.71
C ASP A 56 -10.68 -5.64 -17.22
N ALA A 57 -10.71 -5.30 -15.93
CA ALA A 57 -11.73 -4.46 -15.32
C ALA A 57 -11.50 -2.94 -15.53
N GLY A 58 -10.43 -2.54 -16.22
CA GLY A 58 -10.14 -1.16 -16.58
C GLY A 58 -9.34 -0.35 -15.55
N LEU A 59 -8.72 -1.00 -14.55
CA LEU A 59 -7.88 -0.35 -13.54
C LEU A 59 -6.39 -0.54 -13.85
N GLU A 60 -5.55 0.36 -13.33
CA GLU A 60 -4.10 0.16 -13.33
C GLU A 60 -3.70 -0.91 -12.28
N PHE A 61 -2.69 -1.72 -12.59
CA PHE A 61 -2.15 -2.71 -11.65
C PHE A 61 -0.63 -2.72 -11.67
N GLU A 62 -0.05 -2.54 -10.49
CA GLU A 62 1.39 -2.40 -10.27
C GLU A 62 1.89 -3.40 -9.23
N VAL A 63 3.14 -3.85 -9.39
CA VAL A 63 3.80 -4.78 -8.47
C VAL A 63 5.03 -4.11 -7.88
N LEU A 64 5.06 -4.04 -6.55
CA LEU A 64 6.22 -3.60 -5.79
C LEU A 64 6.37 -4.54 -4.60
N GLU A 65 7.05 -5.68 -4.79
CA GLU A 65 7.16 -6.70 -3.75
C GLU A 65 7.95 -6.19 -2.53
N LEU A 66 7.32 -6.21 -1.36
CA LEU A 66 7.93 -5.74 -0.11
C LEU A 66 8.18 -6.87 0.87
N THR A 67 9.40 -6.86 1.41
CA THR A 67 9.90 -7.69 2.50
C THR A 67 10.61 -6.78 3.51
N HIS A 68 11.10 -7.33 4.62
CA HIS A 68 11.95 -6.55 5.52
C HIS A 68 13.21 -6.04 4.83
N GLN A 69 13.80 -6.82 3.91
CA GLN A 69 15.02 -6.45 3.19
C GLN A 69 14.77 -5.43 2.08
N THR A 70 13.59 -5.47 1.45
CA THR A 70 13.24 -4.57 0.34
C THR A 70 12.46 -3.33 0.80
N MET A 71 12.28 -3.12 2.10
CA MET A 71 11.75 -1.88 2.67
C MET A 71 12.84 -0.79 2.70
N THR A 72 13.34 -0.43 1.52
CA THR A 72 14.44 0.54 1.31
C THR A 72 13.89 1.93 0.98
N PRO A 73 14.70 3.01 1.14
CA PRO A 73 14.29 4.35 0.74
C PRO A 73 13.83 4.46 -0.72
N GLU A 74 14.48 3.72 -1.63
CA GLU A 74 14.12 3.66 -3.04
C GLU A 74 12.71 3.09 -3.24
N ASN A 75 12.39 1.96 -2.61
CA ASN A 75 11.06 1.36 -2.72
C ASN A 75 9.99 2.17 -1.98
N VAL A 76 10.36 2.87 -0.90
CA VAL A 76 9.48 3.82 -0.23
C VAL A 76 9.10 4.97 -1.18
N ALA A 77 10.06 5.57 -1.88
CA ALA A 77 9.80 6.58 -2.89
C ALA A 77 8.98 6.01 -4.06
N ARG A 78 9.32 4.81 -4.54
CA ARG A 78 8.58 4.14 -5.62
C ARG A 78 7.12 3.90 -5.26
N GLN A 79 6.82 3.46 -4.04
CA GLN A 79 5.43 3.28 -3.59
C GLN A 79 4.68 4.61 -3.60
N ARG A 80 5.31 5.68 -3.08
CA ARG A 80 4.73 7.03 -3.09
C ARG A 80 4.39 7.45 -4.52
N ASP A 81 5.34 7.33 -5.45
CA ASP A 81 5.14 7.67 -6.86
C ASP A 81 4.01 6.87 -7.49
N LEU A 82 3.94 5.55 -7.24
CA LEU A 82 2.86 4.71 -7.75
C LEU A 82 1.48 5.17 -7.25
N ALA A 83 1.40 5.57 -5.98
CA ALA A 83 0.17 6.04 -5.35
C ALA A 83 -0.25 7.46 -5.81
N GLU A 84 0.71 8.34 -6.05
CA GLU A 84 0.49 9.76 -6.34
C GLU A 84 0.43 10.07 -7.85
N SER A 85 0.92 9.19 -8.72
CA SER A 85 0.96 9.35 -10.19
C SER A 85 -0.39 9.17 -10.92
N CYS A 86 -1.50 9.01 -10.20
CA CYS A 86 -2.83 8.82 -10.79
C CYS A 86 -3.87 9.78 -10.19
N GLU A 87 -4.98 10.01 -10.89
CA GLU A 87 -6.09 10.81 -10.41
C GLU A 87 -7.20 9.90 -9.84
N GLY A 88 -7.03 9.41 -8.61
CA GLY A 88 -8.06 8.68 -7.88
C GLY A 88 -7.54 7.90 -6.67
N PRO A 89 -8.43 7.24 -5.91
CA PRO A 89 -8.01 6.42 -4.78
C PRO A 89 -7.27 5.16 -5.26
N VAL A 90 -6.24 4.79 -4.52
CA VAL A 90 -5.41 3.59 -4.77
C VAL A 90 -5.63 2.55 -3.67
N LEU A 91 -5.66 1.28 -4.04
CA LEU A 91 -5.70 0.14 -3.11
C LEU A 91 -4.38 -0.63 -3.14
N ALA A 92 -3.60 -0.58 -2.06
CA ALA A 92 -2.39 -1.39 -1.90
C ALA A 92 -2.67 -2.64 -1.04
N TYR A 93 -2.27 -3.83 -1.48
CA TYR A 93 -2.48 -5.05 -0.69
C TYR A 93 -1.19 -5.83 -0.43
N CYS A 94 -1.15 -6.51 0.71
CA CYS A 94 -0.15 -7.54 0.97
C CYS A 94 -0.80 -8.73 1.69
N ALA A 95 -0.06 -9.53 2.48
CA ALA A 95 -0.69 -10.58 3.29
C ALA A 95 -1.79 -10.05 4.25
N SER A 96 -1.48 -9.00 5.03
CA SER A 96 -2.36 -8.42 6.07
C SER A 96 -2.65 -6.91 5.89
N GLY A 97 -2.09 -6.28 4.85
CA GLY A 97 -2.05 -4.82 4.67
C GLY A 97 -0.97 -4.09 5.50
N THR A 98 -0.24 -4.79 6.39
CA THR A 98 0.78 -4.16 7.23
C THR A 98 1.95 -3.60 6.42
N ARG A 99 2.46 -4.33 5.43
CA ARG A 99 3.57 -3.83 4.57
C ARG A 99 3.16 -2.56 3.83
N CYS A 100 1.96 -2.53 3.27
CA CYS A 100 1.40 -1.37 2.57
C CYS A 100 1.33 -0.14 3.49
N SER A 101 0.98 -0.37 4.76
CA SER A 101 0.85 0.69 5.76
C SER A 101 2.22 1.21 6.22
N VAL A 102 3.19 0.31 6.43
CA VAL A 102 4.57 0.67 6.79
C VAL A 102 5.24 1.46 5.68
N VAL A 103 5.19 0.98 4.43
CA VAL A 103 5.84 1.69 3.31
C VAL A 103 5.21 3.06 3.07
N TRP A 104 3.88 3.17 3.22
CA TRP A 104 3.19 4.45 3.16
C TRP A 104 3.67 5.38 4.27
N ALA A 105 3.73 4.91 5.52
CA ALA A 105 4.15 5.72 6.66
C ALA A 105 5.57 6.29 6.47
N LEU A 106 6.52 5.45 6.06
CA LEU A 106 7.89 5.87 5.75
C LEU A 106 7.90 6.90 4.60
N GLY A 107 7.08 6.66 3.59
CA GLY A 107 6.92 7.49 2.42
C GLY A 107 5.99 8.68 2.63
N GLN A 108 5.75 9.16 3.84
CA GLN A 108 5.05 10.42 4.11
C GLN A 108 5.86 11.38 4.99
N CYS A 109 7.08 11.00 5.39
CA CYS A 109 7.89 11.82 6.30
C CYS A 109 8.25 13.21 5.74
N ASP A 110 8.16 13.45 4.44
CA ASP A 110 8.39 14.79 3.83
C ASP A 110 7.20 15.73 3.95
N THR A 111 6.00 15.18 4.12
CA THR A 111 4.73 15.90 3.98
C THR A 111 3.90 15.90 5.26
N MET A 112 4.15 14.96 6.16
CA MET A 112 3.39 14.77 7.40
C MET A 112 4.32 14.64 8.61
N SER A 113 3.84 15.05 9.78
CA SER A 113 4.53 14.79 11.04
C SER A 113 4.43 13.31 11.44
N PRO A 114 5.38 12.79 12.27
CA PRO A 114 5.28 11.44 12.79
C PRO A 114 3.96 11.14 13.53
N ASP A 115 3.38 12.13 14.21
CA ASP A 115 2.10 11.95 14.92
C ASP A 115 0.93 11.75 13.95
N GLU A 116 0.83 12.58 12.91
CA GLU A 116 -0.22 12.46 11.89
C GLU A 116 -0.12 11.14 11.12
N ILE A 117 1.10 10.69 10.81
CA ILE A 117 1.34 9.41 10.13
C ILE A 117 0.84 8.25 11.01
N LEU A 118 1.26 8.23 12.28
CA LEU A 118 0.88 7.15 13.20
C LEU A 118 -0.63 7.16 13.46
N GLU A 119 -1.24 8.32 13.66
CA GLU A 119 -2.69 8.46 13.83
C GLU A 119 -3.46 7.94 12.61
N ALA A 120 -3.04 8.28 11.38
CA ALA A 120 -3.67 7.81 10.15
C ALA A 120 -3.62 6.28 10.04
N THR A 121 -2.47 5.67 10.32
CA THR A 121 -2.32 4.20 10.30
C THR A 121 -3.11 3.52 11.40
N ALA A 122 -3.15 4.10 12.61
CA ALA A 122 -3.90 3.56 13.74
C ALA A 122 -5.41 3.58 13.49
N LYS A 123 -5.95 4.65 12.90
CA LYS A 123 -7.37 4.75 12.49
C LYS A 123 -7.75 3.68 11.47
N ALA A 124 -6.81 3.28 10.62
CA ALA A 124 -6.97 2.18 9.68
C ALA A 124 -6.73 0.79 10.31
N GLY A 125 -6.54 0.70 11.63
CA GLY A 125 -6.32 -0.57 12.34
C GLY A 125 -4.90 -1.12 12.25
N TYR A 126 -3.90 -0.27 11.95
CA TYR A 126 -2.48 -0.62 11.93
C TYR A 126 -1.72 0.18 12.99
N ALA A 127 -1.53 -0.40 14.17
CA ALA A 127 -0.73 0.21 15.23
C ALA A 127 0.77 0.08 14.89
N LEU A 128 1.38 1.20 14.47
CA LEU A 128 2.78 1.26 14.04
C LEU A 128 3.67 2.07 14.99
N ASP A 129 3.31 2.20 16.27
CA ASP A 129 4.03 3.03 17.25
C ASP A 129 5.53 2.74 17.33
N GLY A 130 5.92 1.48 17.10
CA GLY A 130 7.33 1.07 17.05
C GLY A 130 8.14 1.72 15.93
N LEU A 131 7.50 2.30 14.90
CA LEU A 131 8.18 3.05 13.84
C LEU A 131 8.53 4.48 14.24
N ARG A 132 7.98 5.02 15.35
CA ARG A 132 8.18 6.42 15.73
C ARG A 132 9.63 6.89 15.69
N PRO A 133 10.63 6.17 16.24
CA PRO A 133 12.02 6.60 16.17
C PRO A 133 12.52 6.78 14.73
N ALA A 134 12.15 5.87 13.83
CA ALA A 134 12.52 5.95 12.42
C ALA A 134 11.83 7.12 11.70
N LEU A 135 10.53 7.34 11.96
CA LEU A 135 9.79 8.46 11.37
C LEU A 135 10.38 9.82 11.79
N VAL A 136 10.74 9.97 13.07
CA VAL A 136 11.40 11.19 13.57
C VAL A 136 12.77 11.39 12.92
N GLN A 137 13.56 10.32 12.82
CA GLN A 137 14.89 10.39 12.18
C GLN A 137 14.79 10.77 10.70
N MET A 138 13.87 10.16 9.96
CA MET A 138 13.67 10.46 8.54
C MET A 138 13.18 11.89 8.32
N ARG A 139 12.22 12.37 9.13
CA ARG A 139 11.74 13.76 9.06
C ARG A 139 12.89 14.75 9.28
N ALA A 140 13.75 14.50 10.26
CA ALA A 140 14.89 15.36 10.55
C ALA A 140 15.94 15.36 9.44
N ALA A 141 16.10 14.26 8.70
CA ALA A 141 17.01 14.19 7.56
C ALA A 141 16.50 14.94 6.31
N ASN A 142 15.19 15.20 6.25
CA ASN A 142 14.51 15.80 5.10
C ASN A 142 14.13 17.29 5.32
N THR A 143 14.49 17.85 6.49
CA THR A 143 14.27 19.27 6.85
C THR A 143 15.58 20.04 6.72
#